data_AF-A0AAV4GZE4-F1
#
_entry.id   AF-A0AAV4GZE4-F1
#
_cell.length_a   1.000
_cell.length_b   1.000
_cell.length_c   1.000
_cell.angle_alpha   90.00
_cell.angle_beta   90.00
_cell.angle_gamma   90.00
#
_symmetry.space_group_name_H-M   'P 1'
#
loop_
_entity.id
_entity.type
_entity.pdbx_description
1 polymer ?
#
loop_
_entity_poly.entity_id
_entity_poly.type
_entity_poly.pdbx_seq_one_letter_code
_entity_poly.pdbx_strand_id
1 'polypeptide(L)'
;MMMMMMVVVLVVVVVVVTTSFLTSLELCGLMSSMTGYVVLCTYSDTVRDVQGETWHSHKPRILKDGQYLRTTKASSYLNCVSLCGLDNWCRAAEFNIYLSNCTTYDSTMFSGYLPSADSKTFVRLNYEVPETIGE
;
A
#
# COMPACT_ATOMS: atom_id res chain seq x y z
N MET A 1 4.40 -55.48 -4.77
CA MET A 1 3.40 -54.46 -5.18
C MET A 1 3.24 -53.30 -4.19
N MET A 2 4.05 -53.17 -3.11
CA MET A 2 3.94 -52.06 -2.15
C MET A 2 4.77 -50.81 -2.51
N MET A 3 5.80 -50.93 -3.37
CA MET A 3 6.63 -49.77 -3.76
C MET A 3 5.92 -48.80 -4.73
N MET A 4 4.98 -49.27 -5.55
CA MET A 4 4.26 -48.39 -6.49
C MET A 4 3.28 -47.44 -5.79
N MET A 5 2.69 -47.84 -4.65
CA MET A 5 1.76 -46.96 -3.91
C MET A 5 2.46 -45.78 -3.24
N MET A 6 3.69 -45.93 -2.73
CA MET A 6 4.43 -44.81 -2.12
C MET A 6 4.81 -43.72 -3.14
N VAL A 7 5.17 -44.11 -4.37
CA VAL A 7 5.56 -43.14 -5.41
C VAL A 7 4.35 -42.31 -5.86
N VAL A 8 3.17 -42.92 -5.99
CA VAL A 8 1.95 -42.22 -6.39
C VAL A 8 1.53 -41.21 -5.32
N VAL A 9 1.60 -41.59 -4.03
CA VAL A 9 1.25 -40.67 -2.93
C VAL A 9 2.23 -39.49 -2.87
N LEU A 10 3.53 -39.72 -3.06
CA LEU A 10 4.53 -38.65 -3.04
C LEU A 10 4.33 -37.66 -4.19
N VAL A 11 4.03 -38.14 -5.41
CA VAL A 11 3.80 -37.29 -6.59
C VAL A 11 2.51 -36.48 -6.43
N VAL A 12 1.43 -37.08 -5.90
CA VAL A 12 0.18 -36.36 -5.66
C VAL A 12 0.36 -35.26 -4.61
N VAL A 13 1.09 -35.53 -3.52
CA VAL A 13 1.38 -34.52 -2.49
C VAL A 13 2.23 -33.38 -3.05
N VAL A 14 3.26 -33.67 -3.85
CA VAL A 14 4.08 -32.62 -4.47
C VAL A 14 3.28 -31.78 -5.45
N VAL A 15 2.38 -32.39 -6.26
CA VAL A 15 1.52 -31.65 -7.20
C VAL A 15 0.47 -30.81 -6.48
N VAL A 16 -0.12 -31.30 -5.39
CA VAL A 16 -1.09 -30.52 -4.58
C VAL A 16 -0.39 -29.36 -3.87
N VAL A 17 0.82 -29.56 -3.36
CA VAL A 17 1.61 -28.48 -2.75
C VAL A 17 2.01 -27.45 -3.81
N THR A 18 2.54 -27.85 -4.96
CA THR A 18 2.93 -26.87 -5.99
C THR A 18 1.74 -26.11 -6.56
N THR A 19 0.59 -26.77 -6.78
CA THR A 19 -0.63 -26.09 -7.26
C THR A 19 -1.24 -25.16 -6.21
N SER A 20 -1.20 -25.50 -4.92
CA SER A 20 -1.67 -24.62 -3.84
C SER A 20 -0.77 -23.39 -3.64
N PHE A 21 0.53 -23.54 -3.87
CA PHE A 21 1.47 -22.41 -3.85
C PHE A 21 1.37 -21.54 -5.12
N LEU A 22 1.01 -22.12 -6.27
CA LEU A 22 0.84 -21.40 -7.53
C LEU A 22 -0.48 -20.61 -7.59
N THR A 23 -1.58 -21.11 -7.02
CA THR A 23 -2.85 -20.36 -6.96
C THR A 23 -2.85 -19.24 -5.91
N SER A 24 -1.91 -19.26 -4.97
CA SER A 24 -1.70 -18.17 -4.01
C SER A 24 -0.87 -17.01 -4.58
N LEU A 25 -0.24 -17.21 -5.75
CA LEU A 25 0.66 -16.24 -6.38
C LEU A 25 -0.04 -15.40 -7.47
N GLU A 26 -1.36 -15.53 -7.65
CA GLU A 26 -2.11 -14.92 -8.75
C GLU A 26 -2.82 -13.59 -8.44
N LEU A 27 -2.73 -13.02 -7.24
CA LEU A 27 -3.30 -11.70 -6.96
C LEU A 27 -2.34 -10.82 -6.18
N CYS A 28 -1.70 -9.88 -6.86
CA CYS A 28 -1.37 -8.51 -6.44
C CYS A 28 -0.16 -8.03 -7.26
N GLY A 29 -0.45 -7.55 -8.48
CA GLY A 29 0.57 -7.04 -9.40
C GLY A 29 -0.05 -6.49 -10.67
N LEU A 30 -0.68 -5.33 -10.61
CA LEU A 30 -1.08 -4.57 -11.80
C LEU A 30 -0.68 -3.10 -11.62
N MET A 31 0.56 -2.80 -12.01
CA MET A 31 0.99 -1.44 -12.33
C MET A 31 0.45 -1.11 -13.73
N SER A 32 -0.69 -0.40 -13.80
CA SER A 32 -1.18 0.16 -15.06
C SER A 32 -0.80 1.65 -15.18
N SER A 33 -0.47 2.03 -16.41
CA SER A 33 0.25 3.23 -16.83
C SER A 33 -0.56 4.54 -16.67
N MET A 34 0.19 5.65 -16.52
CA MET A 34 -0.17 7.08 -16.46
C MET A 34 -0.80 7.65 -15.17
N THR A 35 -1.43 6.83 -14.32
CA THR A 35 -1.81 7.19 -12.94
C THR A 35 -1.70 5.91 -12.12
N GLY A 36 -0.56 5.73 -11.44
CA GLY A 36 -0.20 4.45 -10.85
C GLY A 36 -1.09 4.12 -9.66
N TYR A 37 -1.95 3.12 -9.80
CA TYR A 37 -2.66 2.53 -8.68
C TYR A 37 -1.72 1.58 -7.93
N VAL A 38 -1.59 1.75 -6.62
CA VAL A 38 -0.86 0.82 -5.76
C VAL A 38 -1.89 0.11 -4.89
N VAL A 39 -1.86 -1.22 -4.90
CA VAL A 39 -2.65 -2.08 -4.02
C VAL A 39 -1.67 -2.85 -3.16
N LEU A 40 -1.74 -2.65 -1.84
CA LEU A 40 -0.93 -3.39 -0.86
C LEU A 40 -1.80 -4.40 -0.14
N CYS A 41 -1.46 -5.68 -0.33
CA CYS A 41 -2.11 -6.83 0.26
C CYS A 41 -1.14 -7.37 1.31
N THR A 42 -1.44 -7.26 2.61
CA THR A 42 -0.62 -7.90 3.66
C THR A 42 -1.33 -9.15 4.18
N TYR A 43 -0.66 -10.07 4.88
CA TYR A 43 -1.27 -11.27 5.45
C TYR A 43 -1.52 -10.99 6.94
N SER A 44 -2.68 -10.43 7.26
CA SER A 44 -3.14 -10.16 8.63
C SER A 44 -4.67 -10.08 8.60
N ASP A 45 -5.37 -10.54 9.64
CA ASP A 45 -6.85 -10.47 9.74
C ASP A 45 -7.41 -9.02 9.79
N THR A 46 -6.56 -8.03 9.55
CA THR A 46 -6.84 -6.58 9.60
C THR A 46 -6.49 -5.85 8.30
N VAL A 47 -6.29 -6.57 7.19
CA VAL A 47 -5.88 -5.98 5.91
C VAL A 47 -6.96 -5.04 5.42
N ARG A 48 -6.68 -3.73 5.55
CA ARG A 48 -7.42 -2.72 4.82
C ARG A 48 -6.79 -2.65 3.45
N ASP A 49 -7.52 -2.99 2.40
CA ASP A 49 -7.09 -2.71 1.04
C ASP A 49 -6.74 -1.22 0.93
N VAL A 50 -5.45 -0.94 0.77
CA VAL A 50 -4.96 0.44 0.63
C VAL A 50 -4.94 0.73 -0.85
N GLN A 51 -6.12 1.04 -1.40
CA GLN A 51 -6.22 1.52 -2.77
C GLN A 51 -5.95 3.02 -2.81
N GLY A 52 -5.08 3.42 -3.71
CA GLY A 52 -4.82 4.83 -3.91
C GLY A 52 -4.12 5.16 -5.21
N GLU A 53 -4.02 6.46 -5.48
CA GLU A 53 -3.37 7.04 -6.65
C GLU A 53 -1.96 7.50 -6.31
N THR A 54 -1.06 7.32 -7.27
CA THR A 54 0.31 7.79 -7.17
C THR A 54 0.56 9.00 -8.06
N TRP A 55 1.04 10.06 -7.45
CA TRP A 55 1.47 11.28 -8.11
C TRP A 55 3.00 11.36 -8.09
N HIS A 56 3.60 11.18 -9.26
CA HIS A 56 5.05 11.26 -9.42
C HIS A 56 5.47 12.71 -9.56
N SER A 57 6.61 13.07 -8.97
CA SER A 57 7.15 14.43 -9.02
C SER A 57 6.18 15.49 -8.47
N HIS A 58 5.42 15.11 -7.44
CA HIS A 58 4.45 15.98 -6.78
C HIS A 58 4.50 15.77 -5.27
N LYS A 59 4.18 16.84 -4.53
CA LYS A 59 3.96 16.84 -3.08
C LYS A 59 2.61 17.47 -2.72
N PRO A 60 2.02 17.13 -1.57
CA PRO A 60 0.80 17.78 -1.11
C PRO A 60 1.00 19.28 -0.87
N ARG A 61 0.02 20.10 -1.28
CA ARG A 61 -0.01 21.52 -0.93
C ARG A 61 -0.54 21.67 0.49
N ILE A 62 0.35 21.95 1.44
CA ILE A 62 -0.01 22.05 2.85
C ILE A 62 -0.84 23.31 3.10
N LEU A 63 -1.93 23.18 3.86
CA LEU A 63 -2.83 24.28 4.17
C LEU A 63 -2.29 25.23 5.26
N LYS A 64 -1.53 24.68 6.21
CA LYS A 64 -0.85 25.44 7.28
C LYS A 64 0.52 24.84 7.55
N ASP A 65 1.54 25.68 7.67
CA ASP A 65 2.90 25.22 7.95
C ASP A 65 2.96 24.32 9.19
N GLY A 66 3.65 23.19 9.06
CA GLY A 66 3.80 22.20 10.13
C GLY A 66 2.60 21.26 10.33
N GLN A 67 1.55 21.34 9.51
CA GLN A 67 0.46 20.35 9.57
C GLN A 67 0.81 19.08 8.81
N TYR A 68 1.13 18.05 9.58
CA TYR A 68 1.26 16.67 9.14
C TYR A 68 0.86 15.77 10.32
N LEU A 69 0.40 14.55 10.02
CA LEU A 69 0.17 13.55 11.06
C LEU A 69 1.50 13.10 11.66
N ARG A 70 2.43 12.72 10.76
CA ARG A 70 3.74 12.22 11.15
C ARG A 70 4.73 12.28 10.00
N THR A 71 5.98 12.61 10.33
CA THR A 71 7.14 12.34 9.48
C THR A 71 7.99 11.23 10.10
N THR A 72 8.31 10.20 9.32
CA THR A 72 9.14 9.07 9.77
C THR A 72 10.12 8.66 8.68
N LYS A 73 11.20 7.96 9.05
CA LYS A 73 12.11 7.37 8.06
C LYS A 73 11.39 6.24 7.31
N ALA A 74 11.51 6.25 5.99
CA ALA A 74 10.99 5.20 5.12
C ALA A 74 12.07 4.82 4.12
N SER A 75 12.38 3.53 4.02
CA SER A 75 13.43 3.04 3.13
C SER A 75 13.04 3.07 1.65
N SER A 76 11.75 3.22 1.34
CA SER A 76 11.23 3.29 -0.01
C SER A 76 9.87 3.96 -0.07
N TYR A 77 9.45 4.34 -1.28
CA TYR A 77 8.10 4.82 -1.53
C TYR A 77 7.04 3.80 -1.09
N LEU A 78 7.21 2.51 -1.39
CA LEU A 78 6.26 1.48 -0.99
C LEU A 78 6.13 1.35 0.54
N ASN A 79 7.24 1.48 1.27
CA ASN A 79 7.21 1.55 2.73
C ASN A 79 6.37 2.73 3.21
N CYS A 80 6.50 3.90 2.58
CA CYS A 80 5.67 5.07 2.87
C CYS A 80 4.17 4.82 2.61
N VAL A 81 3.84 4.14 1.50
CA VAL A 81 2.44 3.74 1.21
C VAL A 81 1.93 2.78 2.30
N SER A 82 2.73 1.80 2.71
CA SER A 82 2.35 0.86 3.78
C SER A 82 2.10 1.58 5.11
N LEU A 83 2.96 2.54 5.48
CA LEU A 83 2.80 3.35 6.69
C LEU A 83 1.48 4.13 6.69
N CYS A 84 1.11 4.72 5.55
CA CYS A 84 -0.19 5.37 5.38
C CYS A 84 -1.36 4.37 5.42
N GLY A 85 -1.15 3.17 4.89
CA GLY A 85 -2.13 2.08 4.91
C GLY A 85 -2.53 1.62 6.31
N LEU A 86 -1.54 1.57 7.22
CA LEU A 86 -1.70 1.19 8.62
C LEU A 86 -2.31 2.29 9.49
N ASP A 87 -2.27 3.55 9.03
CA ASP A 87 -2.84 4.70 9.73
C ASP A 87 -4.25 5.02 9.20
N ASN A 88 -5.25 4.88 10.06
CA ASN A 88 -6.65 5.12 9.72
C ASN A 88 -6.94 6.59 9.38
N TRP A 89 -6.09 7.52 9.81
CA TRP A 89 -6.25 8.95 9.59
C TRP A 89 -5.46 9.40 8.36
N CYS A 90 -4.51 8.59 7.88
CA CYS A 90 -3.75 8.94 6.69
C CYS A 90 -4.64 8.93 5.43
N ARG A 91 -4.56 10.02 4.67
CA ARG A 91 -5.26 10.25 3.40
C ARG A 91 -4.30 10.53 2.27
N ALA A 92 -3.17 11.16 2.57
CA ALA A 92 -2.06 11.29 1.64
C ALA A 92 -0.73 11.01 2.34
N ALA A 93 0.24 10.53 1.57
CA ALA A 93 1.60 10.32 2.03
C ALA A 93 2.60 10.81 0.98
N GLU A 94 3.56 11.63 1.41
CA GLU A 94 4.66 12.13 0.62
C GLU A 94 5.94 11.38 0.98
N PHE A 95 6.55 10.76 -0.01
CA PHE A 95 7.89 10.20 0.11
C PHE A 95 8.92 11.15 -0.51
N ASN A 96 9.82 11.70 0.32
CA ASN A 96 10.96 12.47 -0.17
C ASN A 96 12.12 11.51 -0.47
N ILE A 97 12.55 11.47 -1.73
CA ILE A 97 13.55 10.53 -2.23
C ILE A 97 14.93 10.82 -1.60
N TYR A 98 15.32 12.09 -1.48
CA TYR A 98 16.64 12.47 -0.97
C TYR A 98 16.76 12.24 0.54
N LEU A 99 15.72 12.60 1.29
CA LEU A 99 15.73 12.48 2.75
C LEU A 99 15.33 11.07 3.23
N SER A 100 14.81 10.23 2.33
CA SER A 100 14.29 8.89 2.63
C SER A 100 13.33 8.93 3.83
N ASN A 101 12.39 9.88 3.78
CA ASN A 101 11.37 10.03 4.79
C ASN A 101 9.98 10.01 4.15
N CYS A 102 9.01 9.64 4.96
CA CYS A 102 7.60 9.60 4.65
C CYS A 102 6.90 10.60 5.55
N THR A 103 6.20 11.57 4.97
CA THR A 103 5.30 12.46 5.68
C THR A 103 3.87 12.10 5.33
N THR A 104 3.04 11.91 6.35
CA THR A 104 1.64 11.51 6.23
C THR A 104 0.71 12.65 6.59
N TYR A 105 -0.44 12.71 5.92
CA TYR A 105 -1.38 13.82 6.01
C TYR A 105 -2.81 13.28 6.09
N ASP A 106 -3.63 13.92 6.92
CA ASP A 106 -5.10 13.77 6.91
C ASP A 106 -5.72 14.62 5.79
N SER A 107 -6.98 14.35 5.41
CA SER A 107 -7.73 15.08 4.39
C SER A 107 -7.85 16.58 4.68
N THR A 108 -7.79 16.97 5.96
CA THR A 108 -7.92 18.36 6.39
C THR A 108 -6.61 19.16 6.32
N MET A 109 -5.48 18.52 6.01
CA MET A 109 -4.15 19.13 6.11
C MET A 109 -3.57 19.62 4.77
N PHE A 110 -4.15 19.21 3.64
CA PHE A 110 -3.65 19.56 2.32
C PHE A 110 -4.78 19.90 1.34
N SER A 111 -4.46 20.72 0.33
CA SER A 111 -5.39 21.10 -0.74
C SER A 111 -4.75 20.94 -2.10
N GLY A 112 -4.82 19.73 -2.65
CA GLY A 112 -4.22 19.37 -3.93
C GLY A 112 -2.70 19.19 -3.86
N TYR A 113 -2.03 19.34 -5.00
CA TYR A 113 -0.64 18.93 -5.19
C TYR A 113 0.19 20.02 -5.89
N LEU A 114 1.48 20.06 -5.57
CA LEU A 114 2.47 20.95 -6.18
C LEU A 114 3.57 20.11 -6.84
N PRO A 115 4.12 20.55 -7.98
CA PRO A 115 5.28 19.91 -8.58
C PRO A 115 6.47 19.87 -7.61
N SER A 116 7.13 18.72 -7.47
CA SER A 116 8.33 18.50 -6.66
C SER A 116 9.09 17.30 -7.20
N ALA A 117 10.21 17.51 -7.88
CA ALA A 117 10.96 16.44 -8.56
C ALA A 117 11.53 15.37 -7.61
N ASP A 118 11.62 15.69 -6.33
CA ASP A 118 12.16 14.86 -5.26
C ASP A 118 11.09 14.11 -4.46
N SER A 119 9.80 14.32 -4.78
CA SER A 119 8.70 13.71 -4.03
C SER A 119 7.86 12.77 -4.89
N LYS A 120 7.40 11.69 -4.26
CA LYS A 120 6.32 10.83 -4.75
C LYS A 120 5.19 10.85 -3.74
N THR A 121 3.98 11.16 -4.21
CA THR A 121 2.80 11.24 -3.34
C THR A 121 1.86 10.07 -3.60
N PHE A 122 1.36 9.47 -2.52
CA PHE A 122 0.28 8.50 -2.53
C PHE A 122 -0.98 9.13 -1.94
N VAL A 123 -2.15 8.84 -2.52
CA VAL A 123 -3.44 9.38 -2.10
C VAL A 123 -4.44 8.25 -2.00
N ARG A 124 -5.07 8.06 -0.85
CA ARG A 124 -6.02 6.96 -0.63
C ARG A 124 -7.39 7.29 -1.25
N LEU A 125 -7.93 6.38 -2.06
CA LEU A 125 -9.21 6.59 -2.77
C LEU A 125 -10.43 6.04 -2.03
N ASN A 126 -10.30 4.90 -1.36
CA ASN A 126 -11.39 4.24 -0.66
C ASN A 126 -11.15 4.34 0.85
N TYR A 127 -11.67 5.40 1.46
CA TYR A 127 -11.80 5.49 2.91
C TYR A 127 -13.27 5.67 3.25
N GLU A 128 -13.81 4.75 4.04
CA GLU A 128 -15.05 5.01 4.77
C GLU A 128 -14.72 6.04 5.84
N VAL A 129 -15.37 7.20 5.79
CA VAL A 129 -15.41 8.09 6.96
C VAL A 129 -16.18 7.29 8.02
N PRO A 130 -15.59 6.95 9.17
CA PRO A 130 -16.38 6.33 10.23
C PRO A 130 -17.50 7.31 10.54
N GLU A 131 -18.75 6.89 10.31
CA GLU A 131 -19.92 7.69 10.66
C GLU A 131 -19.75 8.11 12.11
N THR A 132 -19.59 9.40 12.34
CA THR A 132 -19.66 9.97 13.68
C THR A 132 -21.02 9.57 14.22
N ILE A 133 -21.02 8.70 15.24
CA ILE A 133 -22.22 8.40 16.02
C ILE A 133 -22.62 9.74 16.61
N GLY A 134 -23.65 10.36 16.02
CA GLY A 134 -24.16 11.65 16.45
C GLY A 134 -24.60 11.56 17.91
N GLU A 135 -24.12 12.49 18.72
CA GLU A 135 -24.69 12.84 20.02
C GLU A 135 -25.96 13.68 19.84
#